data_AF-A0A951MEI8-F1
#
_entry.id   AF-A0A951MEI8-F1
#
_cell.length_a   1.000
_cell.length_b   1.000
_cell.length_c   1.000
_cell.angle_alpha   90.00
_cell.angle_beta   90.00
_cell.angle_gamma   90.00
#
_symmetry.space_group_name_H-M   'P 1'
#
loop_
_entity.id
_entity.type
_entity.pdbx_description
1 polymer ?
#
loop_
_entity_poly.entity_id
_entity_poly.type
_entity_poly.pdbx_seq_one_letter_code
_entity_poly.pdbx_strand_id
1 'polypeptide(L)'
;NASSCTDQSQFTITYQDCSIPKGISPNGDGFNDSWDLSKHGVLDVIIYNRWGLEVYARKNGYTNQWAGQDKSGKPLASGTYFY
;
A
#
# COMPACT_ATOMS: atom_id res chain seq x y z
N ASN A 1 2.52 50.56 31.95
CA ASN A 1 1.62 50.11 30.87
C ASN A 1 2.29 48.99 30.10
N ALA A 2 2.02 47.74 30.47
CA ALA A 2 2.52 46.57 29.77
C ALA A 2 1.39 46.02 28.89
N SER A 3 1.51 46.21 27.58
CA SER A 3 0.56 45.68 26.60
C SER A 3 0.93 44.23 26.31
N SER A 4 0.18 43.28 26.86
CA SER A 4 0.32 41.86 26.51
C SER A 4 -0.22 41.63 25.10
N CYS A 5 0.66 41.38 24.14
CA CYS A 5 0.26 41.01 22.79
C CYS A 5 0.04 39.49 22.75
N THR A 6 -1.10 39.04 22.21
CA THR A 6 -1.40 37.62 22.02
C THR A 6 -1.69 37.40 20.55
N ASP A 7 -1.05 36.40 19.96
CA ASP A 7 -1.26 35.97 18.57
C ASP A 7 -1.82 34.56 18.57
N GLN A 8 -2.74 34.29 17.65
CA GLN A 8 -3.41 33.01 17.54
C GLN A 8 -3.56 32.62 16.08
N SER A 9 -3.10 31.41 15.77
CA SER A 9 -3.19 30.82 14.44
C SER A 9 -3.97 29.50 14.50
N GLN A 10 -4.68 29.20 13.42
CA GLN A 10 -5.40 27.94 13.24
C GLN A 10 -4.98 27.31 11.91
N PHE A 11 -4.86 25.99 11.90
CA PHE A 11 -4.68 25.20 10.69
C PHE A 11 -5.68 24.05 10.70
N THR A 12 -6.12 23.67 9.51
CA THR A 12 -7.02 22.52 9.33
C THR A 12 -6.17 21.31 9.03
N ILE A 13 -6.24 20.29 9.89
CA ILE A 13 -5.63 18.98 9.60
C ILE A 13 -6.64 18.20 8.76
N THR A 14 -6.37 18.06 7.46
CA THR A 14 -7.06 17.09 6.62
C THR A 14 -6.48 15.71 6.88
N TYR A 15 -7.18 14.90 7.66
CA TYR A 15 -6.89 13.48 7.82
C TYR A 15 -7.50 12.72 6.63
N GLN A 16 -6.64 12.24 5.72
CA GLN A 16 -7.06 11.27 4.72
C GLN A 16 -6.80 9.87 5.27
N ASP A 17 -7.88 9.11 5.43
CA ASP A 17 -7.77 7.70 5.80
C ASP A 17 -7.03 6.96 4.66
N CYS A 18 -5.82 6.50 4.97
CA CYS A 18 -4.93 5.84 4.02
C CYS A 18 -4.89 4.36 4.37
N SER A 19 -6.02 3.68 4.14
CA SER A 19 -6.17 2.25 4.43
C SER A 19 -5.48 1.41 3.37
N ILE A 20 -4.67 0.44 3.81
CA ILE A 20 -4.04 -0.52 2.91
C ILE A 20 -5.10 -1.53 2.40
N PRO A 21 -5.20 -1.78 1.08
CA PRO A 21 -6.12 -2.78 0.54
C PRO A 21 -5.80 -4.17 1.11
N LYS A 22 -6.84 -4.90 1.53
CA LYS A 22 -6.70 -6.21 2.18
C LYS A 22 -6.84 -7.41 1.22
N GLY A 23 -7.18 -7.14 -0.04
CA GLY A 23 -7.42 -8.18 -1.03
C GLY A 23 -7.45 -7.61 -2.44
N ILE A 24 -7.16 -8.49 -3.40
CA ILE A 24 -7.17 -8.21 -4.83
C ILE A 24 -8.00 -9.26 -5.55
N SER A 25 -8.55 -8.92 -6.71
CA SER A 25 -9.35 -9.77 -7.58
C SER A 25 -8.90 -9.55 -9.02
N PRO A 26 -7.78 -10.15 -9.47
CA PRO A 26 -7.21 -9.91 -10.80
C PRO A 26 -8.04 -10.57 -11.91
N ASN A 27 -9.24 -10.05 -12.15
CA ASN A 27 -10.21 -10.57 -13.12
C ASN A 27 -10.35 -9.65 -14.36
N GLY A 28 -9.68 -8.49 -14.36
CA GLY A 28 -9.68 -7.52 -15.45
C GLY A 28 -10.92 -6.64 -15.50
N ASP A 29 -11.66 -6.50 -14.41
CA ASP A 29 -12.82 -5.60 -14.32
C ASP A 29 -12.45 -4.15 -13.97
N GLY A 30 -11.17 -3.88 -13.69
CA GLY A 30 -10.64 -2.58 -13.31
C GLY A 30 -10.68 -2.31 -11.80
N PHE A 31 -11.25 -3.22 -10.99
CA PHE A 31 -11.43 -3.05 -9.55
C PHE A 31 -10.57 -4.04 -8.77
N ASN A 32 -9.66 -3.51 -7.96
CA ASN A 32 -8.73 -4.32 -7.13
C ASN A 32 -7.95 -5.37 -7.96
N ASP A 33 -7.68 -5.12 -9.24
CA ASP A 33 -6.89 -6.03 -10.10
C ASP A 33 -5.43 -6.17 -9.64
N SER A 34 -4.95 -5.16 -8.92
CA SER A 34 -3.61 -5.11 -8.34
C SER A 34 -3.64 -4.50 -6.95
N TRP A 35 -2.59 -4.75 -6.18
CA TRP A 35 -2.45 -4.23 -4.83
C TRP A 35 -1.83 -2.83 -4.89
N ASP A 36 -2.71 -1.82 -4.99
CA ASP A 36 -2.31 -0.42 -5.15
C ASP A 36 -1.96 0.23 -3.80
N LEU A 37 -0.67 0.56 -3.65
CA LEU A 37 -0.06 1.29 -2.56
C LEU A 37 0.54 2.64 -3.01
N SER A 38 0.16 3.16 -4.18
CA SER A 38 0.67 4.43 -4.74
C SER A 38 0.56 5.61 -3.77
N LYS A 39 -0.47 5.63 -2.92
CA LYS A 39 -0.72 6.66 -1.90
C LYS A 39 0.19 6.55 -0.66
N HIS A 40 0.98 5.48 -0.54
CA HIS A 40 1.79 5.20 0.64
C HIS A 40 3.29 5.46 0.45
N GLY A 41 3.74 5.79 -0.77
CA GLY A 41 5.15 6.08 -1.04
C GLY A 41 6.08 4.90 -0.76
N VAL A 42 5.62 3.67 -1.02
CA VAL A 42 6.36 2.44 -0.69
C VAL A 42 7.57 2.27 -1.59
N LEU A 43 8.74 2.09 -0.98
CA LEU A 43 9.99 1.85 -1.70
C LEU A 43 10.15 0.36 -2.02
N ASP A 44 10.01 -0.48 -1.00
CA ASP A 44 10.26 -1.91 -1.09
C ASP A 44 9.06 -2.71 -0.58
N VAL A 45 8.71 -3.77 -1.28
CA VAL A 45 7.66 -4.73 -0.92
C VAL A 45 8.23 -6.13 -1.00
N ILE A 46 7.95 -6.94 0.01
CA ILE A 46 8.20 -8.38 0.01
C ILE A 46 6.90 -9.07 0.39
N ILE A 47 6.52 -10.10 -0.35
CA ILE A 47 5.29 -10.85 -0.12
C ILE A 47 5.64 -12.29 0.18
N TYR A 48 5.04 -12.82 1.24
CA TYR A 48 5.25 -14.17 1.74
C TYR A 48 3.97 -14.99 1.62
N ASN A 49 4.11 -16.29 1.41
CA ASN A 49 3.00 -17.23 1.57
C ASN A 49 2.80 -17.60 3.06
N ARG A 50 1.78 -18.41 3.35
CA ARG A 50 1.46 -18.89 4.71
C ARG A 50 2.57 -19.67 5.43
N TRP A 51 3.60 -20.10 4.70
CA TRP A 51 4.75 -20.82 5.25
C TRP A 51 5.96 -19.91 5.46
N GLY A 52 5.81 -18.59 5.27
CA GLY A 52 6.91 -17.63 5.39
C GLY A 52 7.88 -17.64 4.22
N LEU A 53 7.55 -18.31 3.10
CA LEU A 53 8.38 -18.29 1.90
C LEU A 53 8.07 -17.07 1.06
N GLU A 54 9.12 -16.36 0.65
CA GLU A 54 9.03 -15.19 -0.22
C GLU A 54 8.54 -15.61 -1.62
N VAL A 55 7.37 -15.12 -2.00
CA VAL A 55 6.74 -15.37 -3.31
C VAL A 55 6.91 -14.22 -4.29
N TYR A 56 7.15 -13.01 -3.80
CA TYR A 56 7.36 -11.82 -4.62
C TYR A 56 8.22 -10.81 -3.86
N ALA A 57 9.04 -10.05 -4.58
CA ALA A 57 9.75 -8.92 -4.03
C ALA A 57 9.92 -7.85 -5.11
N ARG A 58 9.73 -6.58 -4.72
CA ARG A 58 10.02 -5.43 -5.56
C ARG A 58 10.76 -4.40 -4.73
N LYS A 59 11.85 -3.88 -5.29
CA LYS A 59 12.64 -2.81 -4.68
C LYS A 59 12.56 -1.56 -5.53
N ASN A 60 12.88 -0.41 -4.92
CA ASN A 60 13.06 0.87 -5.60
C ASN A 60 11.79 1.38 -6.31
N GLY A 61 10.65 1.39 -5.62
CA GLY A 61 9.43 2.01 -6.09
C GLY A 61 8.35 0.98 -6.40
N TYR A 62 7.60 0.61 -5.37
CA TYR A 62 6.36 -0.12 -5.49
C TYR A 62 5.18 0.86 -5.54
N THR A 63 4.27 0.64 -6.48
CA THR A 63 2.99 1.35 -6.53
C THR A 63 1.86 0.34 -6.60
N ASN A 64 1.79 -0.46 -7.65
CA ASN A 64 0.64 -1.34 -7.93
C ASN A 64 1.02 -2.55 -8.79
N GLN A 65 2.28 -2.99 -8.74
CA GLN A 65 2.77 -3.96 -9.71
C GLN A 65 2.47 -5.41 -9.35
N TRP A 66 2.05 -5.67 -8.11
CA TRP A 66 1.61 -6.99 -7.70
C TRP A 66 0.12 -7.16 -7.94
N ALA A 67 -0.21 -8.12 -8.79
CA ALA A 67 -1.55 -8.56 -9.20
C ALA A 67 -1.73 -10.06 -8.89
N GLY A 68 -1.10 -10.57 -7.82
CA GLY A 68 -1.21 -11.96 -7.42
C GLY A 68 -0.27 -12.91 -8.16
N GLN A 69 0.86 -12.43 -8.66
CA GLN A 69 1.87 -13.22 -9.36
C GLN A 69 3.12 -13.48 -8.49
N ASP A 70 3.86 -14.54 -8.84
CA ASP A 70 5.14 -14.88 -8.24
C ASP A 70 6.31 -14.08 -8.86
N LYS A 71 7.53 -14.33 -8.38
CA LYS A 71 8.78 -13.75 -8.93
C LYS A 71 9.02 -14.03 -10.41
N SER A 72 8.45 -15.10 -10.95
CA SER A 72 8.53 -15.50 -12.35
C SER A 72 7.38 -14.94 -13.20
N GLY A 73 6.48 -14.14 -12.61
CA GLY A 73 5.31 -13.60 -13.27
C GLY A 73 4.16 -14.58 -13.44
N LYS A 74 4.22 -15.76 -12.80
CA LYS A 74 3.15 -16.76 -12.85
C LYS A 74 2.08 -16.45 -11.82
N PRO A 75 0.79 -16.69 -12.12
CA PRO A 75 -0.27 -16.49 -11.16
C PRO A 75 -0.12 -17.43 -9.96
N LEU A 76 -0.25 -16.86 -8.77
CA LEU A 76 -0.29 -17.59 -7.51
C LEU A 76 -1.68 -18.22 -7.31
N ALA A 77 -1.73 -19.30 -6.54
CA ALA A 77 -3.00 -19.88 -6.13
C ALA A 77 -3.79 -18.91 -5.24
N SER A 78 -5.12 -19.00 -5.27
CA SER A 78 -5.96 -18.24 -4.36
C SER A 78 -5.63 -18.58 -2.90
N GLY A 79 -5.38 -17.56 -2.09
CA GLY A 79 -5.01 -17.74 -0.70
C GLY A 79 -4.60 -16.44 -0.03
N THR A 80 -4.20 -16.58 1.23
CA THR A 80 -3.69 -15.46 2.03
C THR A 80 -2.18 -15.36 1.89
N TYR A 81 -1.74 -14.14 1.60
CA TYR A 81 -0.33 -13.75 1.50
C TYR A 81 -0.08 -12.60 2.48
N PHE A 82 1.17 -12.48 2.93
CA PHE A 82 1.59 -11.55 3.97
C PHE A 82 2.64 -10.60 3.41
N TYR A 83 2.69 -9.37 3.93
CA TYR A 83 3.57 -8.29 3.50
C TYR A 83 4.14 -7.53 4.70
#